data_AF-A0A7C6ZQC9-F1
#
_entry.id   AF-A0A7C6ZQC9-F1
#
_cell.length_a   1.000
_cell.length_b   1.000
_cell.length_c   1.000
_cell.angle_alpha   90.00
_cell.angle_beta   90.00
_cell.angle_gamma   90.00
#
_symmetry.space_group_name_H-M   'P 1'
#
loop_
_entity.id
_entity.type
_entity.pdbx_description
1 polymer ?
#
loop_
_entity_poly.entity_id
_entity_poly.type
_entity_poly.pdbx_seq_one_letter_code
_entity_poly.pdbx_strand_id
1 'polypeptide(L)'
;MRINQLLWLVPLLSLFQIANTSAQVIINPQCSSMPASIWVKLVARPPQQGPIYVDLELEDYVSGVLEGEMSPIPGIARFEDEALRAGAITMRTWGAYHCRKRLLTTTPTEIYGVCDTSSGIQGCYDQDYFPGHSGDSARYLQQTLATEGIHLRYNGTILDAQHRARNGDPTNPVQNPFTVTSYPYLKSVPDPVSASDGRSQTDSQSVGLSQVGSNYWISGIDPTLSDALHPRWTSNLQVLSHYYTGVQIRTGSNLNIAPSNRWVPLRNTWNTPNGQPPLRMSSGEQKTVTVWVQNAGTTTWTADGTYYYAYETLQGLQTLQSSGQTPPTTTVSPGGTYSATLIYTAPSVSATGCLSTAPFFQMYKRVNNVGRGFNVLSIEEVGTEWPRYFVNIFVGNGCKSVYLPTIQNGNVATQ
;
A
#
# COMPACT_ATOMS: atom_id res chain seq x y z
N MET A 1 56.23 15.76 -59.65
CA MET A 1 55.72 14.75 -60.59
C MET A 1 55.13 13.61 -59.76
N ARG A 2 53.79 13.39 -59.89
CA ARG A 2 52.95 12.27 -59.37
C ARG A 2 52.89 12.10 -57.83
N ILE A 3 51.81 12.49 -57.12
CA ILE A 3 50.41 11.98 -57.02
C ILE A 3 50.28 10.70 -56.17
N ASN A 4 49.56 10.87 -55.04
CA ASN A 4 48.71 9.96 -54.23
C ASN A 4 49.29 8.67 -53.64
N GLN A 5 49.16 8.48 -52.32
CA GLN A 5 47.98 7.83 -51.72
C GLN A 5 47.98 7.90 -50.18
N LEU A 6 46.76 7.91 -49.65
CA LEU A 6 46.31 7.96 -48.27
C LEU A 6 46.94 6.89 -47.36
N LEU A 7 47.19 7.27 -46.09
CA LEU A 7 46.76 6.46 -44.94
C LEU A 7 46.69 7.35 -43.69
N TRP A 8 45.46 7.63 -43.27
CA TRP A 8 45.13 8.24 -41.99
C TRP A 8 45.35 7.21 -40.88
N LEU A 9 46.29 7.47 -39.97
CA LEU A 9 46.40 6.77 -38.69
C LEU A 9 45.91 7.74 -37.60
N VAL A 10 44.62 7.65 -37.30
CA VAL A 10 44.03 8.19 -36.07
C VAL A 10 44.46 7.25 -34.94
N PRO A 11 45.14 7.70 -33.87
CA PRO A 11 45.27 6.87 -32.69
C PRO A 11 43.89 6.74 -32.05
N LEU A 12 43.36 5.52 -32.04
CA LEU A 12 42.24 5.10 -31.19
C LEU A 12 42.60 5.45 -29.73
N LEU A 13 42.11 6.59 -29.25
CA LEU A 13 41.84 6.77 -27.83
C LEU A 13 40.58 5.94 -27.53
N SER A 14 40.81 4.68 -27.15
CA SER A 14 39.82 3.86 -26.48
C SER A 14 39.41 4.53 -25.17
N LEU A 15 38.35 5.33 -25.24
CA LEU A 15 37.52 5.73 -24.12
C LEU A 15 36.89 4.47 -23.54
N PHE A 16 37.63 3.76 -22.67
CA PHE A 16 37.02 2.95 -21.63
C PHE A 16 36.33 3.93 -20.66
N GLN A 17 35.11 4.35 -20.99
CA GLN A 17 34.15 4.71 -19.95
C GLN A 17 33.85 3.43 -19.19
N ILE A 18 34.64 3.18 -18.14
CA ILE A 18 34.21 2.34 -17.05
C ILE A 18 33.02 3.09 -16.44
N ALA A 19 31.82 2.72 -16.88
CA ALA A 19 30.63 2.97 -16.12
C ALA A 19 30.85 2.27 -14.77
N ASN A 20 31.27 3.04 -13.77
CA ASN A 20 31.19 2.64 -12.37
C ASN A 20 29.71 2.62 -11.99
N THR A 21 28.95 1.68 -12.55
CA THR A 21 27.78 1.15 -11.87
C THR A 21 28.29 0.25 -10.77
N SER A 22 28.77 0.86 -9.68
CA SER A 22 28.82 0.19 -8.39
C SER A 22 27.38 0.04 -7.88
N ALA A 23 26.57 -0.73 -8.60
CA ALA A 23 25.56 -1.53 -7.94
C ALA A 23 26.38 -2.52 -7.13
N GLN A 24 26.57 -2.27 -5.84
CA GLN A 24 26.87 -3.36 -4.94
C GLN A 24 25.78 -4.39 -5.19
N VAL A 25 26.15 -5.49 -5.84
CA VAL A 25 25.36 -6.71 -5.82
C VAL A 25 25.27 -7.02 -4.34
N ILE A 26 24.15 -6.67 -3.72
CA ILE A 26 23.89 -7.09 -2.36
C ILE A 26 23.78 -8.60 -2.48
N ILE A 27 24.85 -9.29 -2.08
CA ILE A 27 24.88 -10.74 -1.88
C ILE A 27 24.04 -11.00 -0.62
N ASN A 28 22.76 -10.62 -0.65
CA ASN A 28 21.80 -10.94 0.38
C ASN A 28 21.13 -12.22 -0.10
N PRO A 29 21.45 -13.38 0.51
CA PRO A 29 20.75 -14.61 0.19
C PRO A 29 19.34 -14.46 0.76
N GLN A 30 18.44 -13.84 0.02
CA GLN A 30 17.00 -14.00 0.20
C GLN A 30 16.54 -15.13 -0.71
N CYS A 31 15.33 -15.64 -0.49
CA CYS A 31 14.76 -16.59 -1.43
C CYS A 31 14.56 -15.90 -2.79
N SER A 32 14.83 -16.60 -3.91
CA SER A 32 14.58 -16.09 -5.27
C SER A 32 13.11 -16.23 -5.68
N SER A 33 12.40 -17.15 -5.03
CA SER A 33 10.97 -17.43 -5.13
C SER A 33 10.36 -17.57 -3.74
N MET A 34 9.02 -17.64 -3.64
CA MET A 34 8.41 -18.08 -2.39
C MET A 34 8.89 -19.51 -2.08
N PRO A 35 9.41 -19.78 -0.87
CA PRO A 35 9.78 -21.13 -0.47
C PRO A 35 8.51 -21.93 -0.11
N ALA A 36 8.56 -23.26 -0.20
CA ALA A 36 7.46 -24.11 0.26
C ALA A 36 7.36 -24.18 1.80
N SER A 37 8.51 -24.09 2.46
CA SER A 37 8.64 -24.13 3.91
C SER A 37 9.68 -23.12 4.40
N ILE A 38 9.67 -22.83 5.69
CA ILE A 38 10.62 -21.93 6.34
C ILE A 38 11.07 -22.51 7.67
N TRP A 39 12.37 -22.45 7.93
CA TRP A 39 12.91 -22.80 9.23
C TRP A 39 12.63 -21.70 10.25
N VAL A 40 12.13 -22.11 11.40
CA VAL A 40 11.89 -21.25 12.55
C VAL A 40 12.66 -21.76 13.74
N LYS A 41 13.42 -20.87 14.38
CA LYS A 41 14.00 -21.14 15.70
C LYS A 41 13.03 -20.69 16.79
N LEU A 42 12.41 -21.64 17.47
CA LEU A 42 11.56 -21.42 18.64
C LEU A 42 12.38 -21.43 19.93
N VAL A 43 11.91 -20.69 20.91
CA VAL A 43 12.41 -20.80 22.29
C VAL A 43 11.70 -21.96 22.96
N ALA A 44 12.45 -22.91 23.52
CA ALA A 44 11.83 -23.90 24.39
C ALA A 44 11.21 -23.22 25.62
N ARG A 45 9.93 -23.48 25.84
CA ARG A 45 9.26 -23.16 27.11
C ARG A 45 9.39 -24.38 28.03
N PRO A 46 9.57 -24.18 29.36
CA PRO A 46 9.60 -25.29 30.31
C PRO A 46 8.41 -26.24 30.12
N PRO A 47 8.61 -27.56 30.19
CA PRO A 47 9.81 -28.27 30.68
C PRO A 47 10.88 -28.58 29.62
N GLN A 48 10.72 -28.15 28.36
CA GLN A 48 11.67 -28.45 27.29
C GLN A 48 12.99 -27.67 27.50
N GLN A 49 14.14 -28.32 27.25
CA GLN A 49 15.47 -27.70 27.34
C GLN A 49 16.07 -27.51 25.94
N GLY A 50 16.32 -26.26 25.54
CA GLY A 50 17.07 -25.89 24.32
C GLY A 50 16.22 -25.37 23.16
N PRO A 51 16.79 -24.58 22.23
CA PRO A 51 16.03 -24.05 21.09
C PRO A 51 15.49 -25.18 20.21
N ILE A 52 14.25 -25.04 19.75
CA ILE A 52 13.61 -25.99 18.84
C ILE A 52 13.66 -25.38 17.45
N TYR A 53 14.30 -26.08 16.51
CA TYR A 53 14.28 -25.71 15.10
C TYR A 53 13.16 -26.50 14.43
N VAL A 54 12.22 -25.79 13.82
CA VAL A 54 11.06 -26.40 13.15
C VAL A 54 11.05 -25.93 11.71
N ASP A 55 10.94 -26.87 10.78
CA ASP A 55 10.62 -26.56 9.38
C ASP A 55 9.09 -26.53 9.27
N LEU A 56 8.53 -25.35 9.03
CA LEU A 56 7.09 -25.15 8.89
C LEU A 56 6.74 -24.94 7.42
N GLU A 57 5.60 -25.49 6.97
CA GLU A 57 5.02 -25.04 5.71
C GLU A 57 4.84 -23.52 5.76
N LEU A 58 5.12 -22.83 4.64
CA LEU A 58 5.15 -21.37 4.64
C LEU A 58 3.81 -20.78 5.08
N GLU A 59 2.70 -21.39 4.68
CA GLU A 59 1.37 -20.89 5.03
C GLU A 59 1.01 -21.14 6.51
N ASP A 60 1.51 -22.20 7.13
CA ASP A 60 1.39 -22.40 8.58
C ASP A 60 2.17 -21.33 9.35
N TYR A 61 3.38 -21.00 8.87
CA TYR A 61 4.14 -19.87 9.39
C TYR A 61 3.34 -18.56 9.28
N VAL A 62 2.82 -18.25 8.08
CA VAL A 62 2.07 -17.00 7.83
C VAL A 62 0.83 -16.93 8.69
N SER A 63 0.05 -18.01 8.80
CA SER A 63 -1.16 -18.02 9.62
C SER A 63 -0.83 -17.79 11.10
N GLY A 64 0.22 -18.43 11.61
CA GLY A 64 0.67 -18.23 12.99
C GLY A 64 1.06 -16.78 13.27
N VAL A 65 1.90 -16.20 12.42
CA VAL A 65 2.34 -14.80 12.57
C VAL A 65 1.17 -13.84 12.40
N LEU A 66 0.31 -14.04 11.40
CA LEU A 66 -0.87 -13.19 11.19
C LEU A 66 -1.78 -13.17 12.41
N GLU A 67 -1.99 -14.33 13.03
CA GLU A 67 -2.77 -14.43 14.25
C GLU A 67 -2.08 -13.72 15.41
N GLY A 68 -0.79 -13.89 15.62
CA GLY A 68 -0.07 -13.23 16.71
C GLY A 68 0.01 -11.71 16.56
N GLU A 69 0.16 -11.24 15.33
CA GLU A 69 0.33 -9.83 14.99
C GLU A 69 -1.00 -9.07 14.90
N MET A 70 -2.03 -9.70 14.34
CA MET A 70 -3.32 -9.07 14.05
C MET A 70 -4.46 -9.74 14.82
N SER A 71 -4.18 -10.21 16.04
CA SER A 71 -5.18 -10.67 17.01
C SER A 71 -6.07 -9.54 17.52
N PRO A 72 -7.36 -9.78 17.80
CA PRO A 72 -8.17 -8.82 18.52
C PRO A 72 -7.60 -8.64 19.95
N ILE A 73 -7.26 -7.41 20.32
CA ILE A 73 -6.86 -7.06 21.68
C ILE A 73 -7.83 -6.01 22.25
N PRO A 74 -8.00 -5.93 23.59
CA PRO A 74 -8.87 -4.93 24.20
C PRO A 74 -8.53 -3.51 23.71
N GLY A 75 -9.54 -2.81 23.17
CA GLY A 75 -9.39 -1.44 22.63
C GLY A 75 -9.03 -1.36 21.15
N ILE A 76 -8.81 -2.48 20.46
CA ILE A 76 -8.69 -2.54 19.00
C ILE A 76 -9.84 -3.38 18.45
N ALA A 77 -10.61 -2.80 17.52
CA ALA A 77 -11.68 -3.52 16.84
C ALA A 77 -11.11 -4.76 16.13
N ARG A 78 -11.92 -5.84 16.07
CA ARG A 78 -11.56 -7.04 15.31
C ARG A 78 -11.17 -6.64 13.89
N PHE A 79 -10.05 -7.15 13.40
CA PHE A 79 -9.56 -6.83 12.07
C PHE A 79 -10.51 -7.35 10.99
N GLU A 80 -10.75 -6.56 9.95
CA GLU A 80 -11.53 -6.91 8.77
C GLU A 80 -10.79 -7.93 7.89
N ASP A 81 -11.52 -8.75 7.13
CA ASP A 81 -10.93 -9.83 6.33
C ASP A 81 -9.94 -9.32 5.27
N GLU A 82 -10.23 -8.21 4.58
CA GLU A 82 -9.30 -7.62 3.61
C GLU A 82 -8.04 -7.02 4.27
N ALA A 83 -8.14 -6.55 5.51
CA ALA A 83 -6.98 -6.11 6.28
C ALA A 83 -6.09 -7.30 6.67
N LEU A 84 -6.71 -8.41 7.11
CA LEU A 84 -6.02 -9.67 7.39
C LEU A 84 -5.34 -10.24 6.14
N ARG A 85 -5.97 -10.15 4.96
CA ARG A 85 -5.38 -10.58 3.69
C ARG A 85 -4.17 -9.73 3.29
N ALA A 86 -4.23 -8.40 3.51
CA ALA A 86 -3.06 -7.53 3.31
C ALA A 86 -1.92 -7.87 4.29
N GLY A 87 -2.26 -8.18 5.54
CA GLY A 87 -1.36 -8.77 6.52
C GLY A 87 -0.71 -10.04 5.99
N ALA A 88 -1.49 -11.08 5.67
CA ALA A 88 -0.96 -12.37 5.20
C ALA A 88 0.07 -12.22 4.07
N ILE A 89 -0.23 -11.40 3.05
CA ILE A 89 0.70 -11.10 1.94
C ILE A 89 2.00 -10.45 2.43
N THR A 90 1.89 -9.52 3.38
CA THR A 90 3.02 -8.82 4.00
C THR A 90 3.89 -9.77 4.81
N MET A 91 3.31 -10.53 5.74
CA MET A 91 4.03 -11.50 6.58
C MET A 91 4.68 -12.60 5.73
N ARG A 92 4.00 -13.09 4.68
CA ARG A 92 4.57 -14.05 3.71
C ARG A 92 5.80 -13.50 3.01
N THR A 93 5.69 -12.27 2.51
CA THR A 93 6.79 -11.58 1.83
C THR A 93 7.97 -11.38 2.78
N TRP A 94 7.69 -10.96 4.02
CA TRP A 94 8.70 -10.75 5.06
C TRP A 94 9.45 -12.05 5.40
N GLY A 95 8.71 -13.14 5.66
CA GLY A 95 9.31 -14.45 5.96
C GLY A 95 10.20 -14.94 4.81
N ALA A 96 9.72 -14.85 3.57
CA ALA A 96 10.50 -15.23 2.39
C ALA A 96 11.71 -14.31 2.13
N TYR A 97 11.64 -13.04 2.51
CA TYR A 97 12.77 -12.12 2.45
C TYR A 97 13.87 -12.51 3.44
N HIS A 98 13.51 -12.97 4.64
CA HIS A 98 14.44 -13.36 5.70
C HIS A 98 14.87 -14.84 5.69
N CYS A 99 14.20 -15.71 4.93
CA CYS A 99 14.38 -17.17 4.88
C CYS A 99 15.83 -17.66 4.77
N ARG A 100 16.73 -16.85 4.18
CA ARG A 100 18.13 -17.19 3.95
C ARG A 100 19.10 -16.14 4.50
N LYS A 101 18.59 -15.05 5.08
CA LYS A 101 19.40 -13.92 5.56
C LYS A 101 19.95 -14.15 6.96
N ARG A 102 19.27 -14.97 7.77
CA ARG A 102 19.65 -15.19 9.16
C ARG A 102 20.05 -16.64 9.39
N LEU A 103 21.31 -16.83 9.79
CA LEU A 103 21.82 -18.10 10.26
C LEU A 103 21.26 -18.39 11.67
N LEU A 104 20.57 -19.51 11.82
CA LEU A 104 19.91 -19.91 13.07
C LEU A 104 20.78 -20.84 13.93
N THR A 105 21.71 -21.59 13.32
CA THR A 105 22.62 -22.54 13.98
C THR A 105 24.08 -22.09 13.95
N THR A 106 24.85 -22.46 14.97
CA THR A 106 26.31 -22.24 15.02
C THR A 106 27.12 -23.54 14.87
N THR A 107 26.45 -24.64 14.51
CA THR A 107 26.99 -26.01 14.36
C THR A 107 27.21 -26.36 12.87
N PRO A 108 27.78 -27.53 12.49
CA PRO A 108 28.32 -27.76 11.14
C PRO A 108 27.30 -27.71 10.00
N THR A 109 26.00 -27.83 10.29
CA THR A 109 24.90 -27.65 9.32
C THR A 109 24.30 -26.27 9.50
N GLU A 110 24.53 -25.42 8.51
CA GLU A 110 23.97 -24.06 8.45
C GLU A 110 22.47 -24.11 8.15
N ILE A 111 21.65 -23.75 9.13
CA ILE A 111 20.19 -23.58 8.96
C ILE A 111 19.90 -22.10 8.89
N TYR A 112 19.16 -21.67 7.87
CA TYR A 112 18.73 -20.29 7.73
C TYR A 112 17.21 -20.18 7.82
N GLY A 113 16.73 -19.08 8.39
CA GLY A 113 15.30 -18.84 8.48
C GLY A 113 14.95 -17.67 9.38
N VAL A 114 13.83 -17.80 10.08
CA VAL A 114 13.29 -16.80 11.01
C VAL A 114 13.34 -17.34 12.43
N CYS A 115 13.02 -16.52 13.41
CA CYS A 115 13.18 -16.87 14.82
C CYS A 115 12.05 -16.27 15.64
N ASP A 116 11.76 -16.87 16.79
CA ASP A 116 10.90 -16.24 17.79
C ASP A 116 11.67 -15.13 18.51
N THR A 117 10.90 -14.13 18.91
CA THR A 117 11.22 -13.18 19.98
C THR A 117 11.74 -13.98 21.18
N SER A 118 12.80 -13.54 21.85
CA SER A 118 13.51 -14.29 22.92
C SER A 118 14.43 -15.45 22.52
N SER A 119 14.67 -15.72 21.23
CA SER A 119 15.61 -16.78 20.77
C SER A 119 17.11 -16.55 21.07
N GLY A 120 17.45 -15.40 21.67
CA GLY A 120 18.80 -15.00 22.06
C GLY A 120 19.75 -14.71 20.88
N ILE A 121 19.24 -14.72 19.64
CA ILE A 121 20.01 -14.37 18.45
C ILE A 121 19.93 -12.86 18.22
N GLN A 122 21.08 -12.20 18.10
CA GLN A 122 21.15 -10.78 17.78
C GLN A 122 20.49 -10.50 16.43
N GLY A 123 19.55 -9.54 16.40
CA GLY A 123 18.79 -9.19 15.19
C GLY A 123 17.57 -10.07 14.94
N CYS A 124 17.22 -11.00 15.85
CA CYS A 124 15.84 -11.47 16.00
C CYS A 124 15.09 -10.36 16.73
N TYR A 125 14.32 -9.58 15.98
CA TYR A 125 13.48 -8.57 16.56
C TYR A 125 12.19 -9.21 17.05
N ASP A 126 11.49 -8.51 17.93
CA ASP A 126 10.14 -8.91 18.28
C ASP A 126 9.34 -9.04 16.97
N GLN A 127 8.53 -10.09 16.78
CA GLN A 127 7.59 -10.33 15.66
C GLN A 127 8.00 -11.27 14.51
N ASP A 128 9.22 -11.79 14.48
CA ASP A 128 9.69 -12.66 13.38
C ASP A 128 8.92 -14.01 13.28
N TYR A 129 8.51 -14.59 14.42
CA TYR A 129 7.51 -15.66 14.54
C TYR A 129 6.87 -15.64 15.93
N PHE A 130 5.61 -15.18 16.03
CA PHE A 130 4.82 -15.22 17.26
C PHE A 130 3.46 -15.84 16.93
N PRO A 131 3.27 -17.17 17.10
CA PRO A 131 2.00 -17.79 16.77
C PRO A 131 0.92 -17.32 17.74
N GLY A 132 -0.18 -16.81 17.20
CA GLY A 132 -1.34 -16.42 18.00
C GLY A 132 -2.00 -17.61 18.70
N HIS A 133 -2.82 -17.30 19.71
CA HIS A 133 -3.54 -18.28 20.53
C HIS A 133 -5.01 -17.88 20.71
N SER A 134 -5.58 -17.24 19.70
CA SER A 134 -6.98 -16.85 19.70
C SER A 134 -7.89 -18.06 19.50
N GLY A 135 -9.17 -17.94 19.90
CA GLY A 135 -10.20 -18.93 19.57
C GLY A 135 -10.65 -18.92 18.11
N ASP A 136 -9.99 -18.14 17.24
CA ASP A 136 -10.44 -17.83 15.87
C ASP A 136 -9.41 -18.26 14.81
N SER A 137 -8.47 -19.16 15.16
CA SER A 137 -7.37 -19.61 14.29
C SER A 137 -7.83 -20.10 12.91
N ALA A 138 -9.00 -20.74 12.83
CA ALA A 138 -9.60 -21.17 11.56
C ALA A 138 -9.85 -20.01 10.59
N ARG A 139 -10.23 -18.83 11.10
CA ARG A 139 -10.42 -17.62 10.27
C ARG A 139 -9.09 -17.09 9.77
N TYR A 140 -8.06 -17.05 10.61
CA TYR A 140 -6.72 -16.60 10.21
C TYR A 140 -6.12 -17.50 9.13
N LEU A 141 -6.29 -18.83 9.27
CA LEU A 141 -5.90 -19.78 8.25
C LEU A 141 -6.70 -19.55 6.95
N GLN A 142 -8.02 -19.33 7.04
CA GLN A 142 -8.84 -19.05 5.86
C GLN A 142 -8.35 -17.81 5.09
N GLN A 143 -8.04 -16.70 5.78
CA GLN A 143 -7.56 -15.48 5.10
C GLN A 143 -6.13 -15.65 4.56
N THR A 144 -5.31 -16.44 5.24
CA THR A 144 -3.96 -16.80 4.78
C THR A 144 -4.04 -17.56 3.45
N LEU A 145 -4.83 -18.64 3.41
CA LEU A 145 -5.02 -19.47 2.22
C LEU A 145 -5.74 -18.72 1.09
N ALA A 146 -6.64 -17.78 1.39
CA ALA A 146 -7.26 -16.92 0.39
C ALA A 146 -6.25 -16.05 -0.37
N THR A 147 -5.02 -15.92 0.13
CA THR A 147 -3.92 -15.18 -0.50
C THR A 147 -2.67 -16.03 -0.72
N GLU A 148 -2.81 -17.35 -0.72
CA GLU A 148 -1.69 -18.30 -0.83
C GLU A 148 -0.73 -17.93 -1.98
N GLY A 149 0.56 -17.92 -1.67
CA GLY A 149 1.62 -17.59 -2.63
C GLY A 149 1.63 -16.13 -3.15
N ILE A 150 0.64 -15.29 -2.79
CA ILE A 150 0.65 -13.88 -3.16
C ILE A 150 1.71 -13.15 -2.32
N HIS A 151 2.59 -12.40 -2.99
CA HIS A 151 3.74 -11.72 -2.38
C HIS A 151 4.10 -10.42 -3.10
N LEU A 152 4.93 -9.60 -2.45
CA LEU A 152 5.43 -8.34 -2.99
C LEU A 152 6.84 -8.49 -3.54
N ARG A 153 7.12 -7.80 -4.65
CA ARG A 153 8.46 -7.65 -5.20
C ARG A 153 8.80 -6.20 -5.50
N TYR A 154 10.06 -5.84 -5.36
CA TYR A 154 10.60 -4.60 -5.90
C TYR A 154 11.76 -4.94 -6.84
N ASN A 155 11.72 -4.37 -8.05
CA ASN A 155 12.70 -4.64 -9.09
C ASN A 155 12.95 -6.15 -9.34
N GLY A 156 11.88 -6.95 -9.36
CA GLY A 156 11.94 -8.40 -9.59
C GLY A 156 12.42 -9.25 -8.40
N THR A 157 12.76 -8.64 -7.27
CA THR A 157 13.22 -9.33 -6.06
C THR A 157 12.19 -9.25 -4.95
N ILE A 158 12.08 -10.27 -4.09
CA ILE A 158 11.26 -10.21 -2.87
C ILE A 158 11.77 -9.04 -2.02
N LEU A 159 10.86 -8.20 -1.54
CA LEU A 159 11.23 -6.99 -0.79
C LEU A 159 11.17 -7.21 0.73
N ASP A 160 11.80 -6.31 1.48
CA ASP A 160 11.64 -6.20 2.94
C ASP A 160 10.25 -5.64 3.27
N ALA A 161 9.28 -6.52 3.57
CA ALA A 161 7.90 -6.13 3.81
C ALA A 161 7.68 -5.78 5.29
N GLN A 162 8.35 -4.72 5.74
CA GLN A 162 8.22 -4.23 7.12
C GLN A 162 6.77 -3.95 7.47
N HIS A 163 6.38 -4.19 8.72
CA HIS A 163 5.05 -3.94 9.25
C HIS A 163 5.13 -3.58 10.73
N ARG A 164 4.13 -2.85 11.22
CA ARG A 164 4.04 -2.41 12.63
C ARG A 164 2.58 -2.35 13.05
N ALA A 165 2.35 -2.28 14.36
CA ALA A 165 1.01 -2.01 14.89
C ALA A 165 0.43 -0.70 14.34
N ARG A 166 1.23 0.38 14.35
CA ARG A 166 0.87 1.73 13.89
C ARG A 166 2.07 2.44 13.27
N ASN A 167 1.82 3.26 12.24
CA ASN A 167 2.87 3.99 11.53
C ASN A 167 2.82 5.52 11.67
N GLY A 168 1.72 6.08 12.18
CA GLY A 168 1.48 7.52 12.32
C GLY A 168 1.69 8.31 11.03
N ASP A 169 2.49 9.38 11.07
CA ASP A 169 2.89 10.13 9.85
C ASP A 169 4.39 10.03 9.61
N PRO A 170 4.85 9.00 8.87
CA PRO A 170 6.27 8.84 8.59
C PRO A 170 6.79 9.80 7.51
N THR A 171 5.94 10.71 6.98
CA THR A 171 6.34 11.81 6.09
C THR A 171 6.66 13.10 6.84
N ASN A 172 6.40 13.15 8.15
CA ASN A 172 6.68 14.31 8.97
C ASN A 172 8.21 14.51 9.12
N PRO A 173 8.79 15.63 8.63
CA PRO A 173 10.24 15.85 8.59
C PRO A 173 10.88 16.09 9.97
N VAL A 174 10.08 16.22 11.03
CA VAL A 174 10.57 16.59 12.37
C VAL A 174 11.25 15.42 13.11
N GLN A 175 11.14 14.16 12.68
CA GLN A 175 11.46 13.04 13.59
C GLN A 175 12.14 11.77 13.01
N ASN A 176 13.00 11.23 13.87
CA ASN A 176 13.75 9.96 13.96
C ASN A 176 14.62 9.49 12.75
N PRO A 177 15.96 9.36 12.88
CA PRO A 177 16.81 8.78 11.82
C PRO A 177 16.46 7.33 11.40
N PHE A 178 15.61 6.61 12.15
CA PHE A 178 15.11 5.28 11.78
C PHE A 178 13.96 5.29 10.75
N THR A 179 13.32 6.43 10.45
CA THR A 179 12.28 6.57 9.40
C THR A 179 12.86 6.79 8.00
N VAL A 180 14.14 7.18 7.91
CA VAL A 180 14.87 7.30 6.65
C VAL A 180 15.31 5.92 6.21
N THR A 181 14.38 5.11 5.71
CA THR A 181 14.79 3.84 5.11
C THR A 181 15.43 4.11 3.75
N SER A 182 16.50 3.38 3.44
CA SER A 182 17.12 3.39 2.11
C SER A 182 16.26 2.68 1.06
N TYR A 183 15.14 2.06 1.46
CA TYR A 183 14.29 1.26 0.59
C TYR A 183 13.32 2.15 -0.21
N PRO A 184 13.43 2.21 -1.56
CA PRO A 184 12.62 3.11 -2.37
C PRO A 184 11.11 2.80 -2.38
N TYR A 185 10.74 1.59 -1.93
CA TYR A 185 9.36 1.11 -1.86
C TYR A 185 8.69 1.37 -0.51
N LEU A 186 9.47 1.73 0.52
CA LEU A 186 8.98 2.15 1.84
C LEU A 186 8.87 3.68 1.88
N LYS A 187 8.34 4.27 0.80
CA LYS A 187 7.99 5.68 0.77
C LYS A 187 6.73 5.85 1.59
N SER A 188 6.93 6.35 2.80
CA SER A 188 5.86 6.68 3.72
C SER A 188 4.72 7.42 3.02
N VAL A 189 3.51 6.92 3.24
CA VAL A 189 2.27 7.66 3.00
C VAL A 189 1.73 8.06 4.36
N PRO A 190 1.20 9.28 4.54
CA PRO A 190 0.56 9.65 5.80
C PRO A 190 -0.53 8.65 6.17
N ASP A 191 -0.47 8.11 7.39
CA ASP A 191 -1.49 7.23 7.97
C ASP A 191 -2.18 7.98 9.14
N PRO A 192 -3.01 9.00 8.83
CA PRO A 192 -3.59 9.89 9.83
C PRO A 192 -4.60 9.18 10.73
N VAL A 193 -5.18 8.08 10.26
CA VAL A 193 -6.09 7.22 11.03
C VAL A 193 -5.35 6.52 12.16
N SER A 194 -4.05 6.27 11.97
CA SER A 194 -3.17 5.81 13.04
C SER A 194 -2.50 6.95 13.80
N ALA A 195 -2.36 8.16 13.23
CA ALA A 195 -1.66 9.31 13.83
C ALA A 195 -2.43 10.00 14.98
N SER A 196 -3.76 9.84 15.04
CA SER A 196 -4.64 10.52 16.00
C SER A 196 -4.73 9.83 17.38
N ASP A 197 -4.23 8.60 17.51
CA ASP A 197 -4.06 7.91 18.80
C ASP A 197 -2.91 8.57 19.58
N GLY A 198 -3.11 8.98 20.84
CA GLY A 198 -2.03 9.54 21.68
C GLY A 198 -0.82 8.60 21.88
N ARG A 199 -1.01 7.28 21.72
CA ARG A 199 0.08 6.28 21.66
C ARG A 199 0.85 6.32 20.34
N SER A 200 0.30 6.99 19.32
CA SER A 200 0.90 7.14 18.01
C SER A 200 2.18 8.01 18.03
N GLN A 201 2.23 9.00 18.91
CA GLN A 201 3.28 10.01 18.84
C GLN A 201 4.65 9.54 19.37
N THR A 202 4.71 8.49 20.21
CA THR A 202 5.97 7.99 20.79
C THR A 202 6.49 6.72 20.14
N ASP A 203 5.60 5.83 19.64
CA ASP A 203 5.99 4.55 19.03
C ASP A 203 5.72 4.46 17.51
N SER A 204 5.04 5.44 16.90
CA SER A 204 4.37 5.27 15.59
C SER A 204 4.81 6.25 14.54
N GLN A 205 6.10 6.26 14.24
CA GLN A 205 6.61 6.94 13.05
C GLN A 205 7.54 5.95 12.39
N SER A 206 6.96 5.05 11.61
CA SER A 206 7.64 3.88 11.05
C SER A 206 7.08 3.56 9.67
N VAL A 207 7.87 2.87 8.86
CA VAL A 207 7.47 2.51 7.49
C VAL A 207 6.86 1.11 7.42
N GLY A 208 6.26 0.79 6.27
CA GLY A 208 5.70 -0.53 6.01
C GLY A 208 4.20 -0.60 6.26
N LEU A 209 3.61 -1.79 6.37
CA LEU A 209 2.18 -1.96 6.65
C LEU A 209 1.85 -1.53 8.08
N SER A 210 0.93 -0.59 8.25
CA SER A 210 0.28 -0.32 9.54
C SER A 210 -0.84 -1.32 9.74
N GLN A 211 -0.70 -2.24 10.69
CA GLN A 211 -1.72 -3.25 10.98
C GLN A 211 -3.03 -2.55 11.32
N VAL A 212 -3.04 -1.70 12.35
CA VAL A 212 -4.28 -1.04 12.79
C VAL A 212 -4.78 -0.02 11.76
N GLY A 213 -3.88 0.73 11.13
CA GLY A 213 -4.26 1.66 10.05
C GLY A 213 -4.92 0.95 8.87
N SER A 214 -4.41 -0.23 8.48
CA SER A 214 -5.05 -1.05 7.44
C SER A 214 -6.48 -1.44 7.79
N ASN A 215 -6.76 -1.70 9.07
CA ASN A 215 -8.11 -2.01 9.52
C ASN A 215 -9.05 -0.81 9.42
N TYR A 216 -8.57 0.38 9.78
CA TYR A 216 -9.37 1.61 9.67
C TYR A 216 -9.66 1.96 8.22
N TRP A 217 -8.70 1.79 7.30
CA TRP A 217 -8.95 1.97 5.87
C TRP A 217 -10.02 1.00 5.32
N ILE A 218 -9.98 -0.28 5.70
CA ILE A 218 -10.94 -1.28 5.21
C ILE A 218 -12.33 -1.12 5.84
N SER A 219 -12.39 -0.79 7.13
CA SER A 219 -13.66 -0.57 7.83
C SER A 219 -14.30 0.76 7.45
N GLY A 220 -13.49 1.77 7.11
CA GLY A 220 -13.93 3.16 6.96
C GLY A 220 -14.33 3.80 8.30
N ILE A 221 -13.85 3.26 9.42
CA ILE A 221 -14.18 3.72 10.78
C ILE A 221 -12.93 4.29 11.46
N ASP A 222 -13.03 5.51 12.00
CA ASP A 222 -12.06 6.11 12.92
C ASP A 222 -12.55 5.92 14.38
N PRO A 223 -11.74 5.37 15.30
CA PRO A 223 -12.13 5.28 16.70
C PRO A 223 -12.06 6.61 17.48
N THR A 224 -11.56 7.70 16.89
CA THR A 224 -11.43 9.00 17.57
C THR A 224 -12.72 9.82 17.52
N LEU A 225 -12.92 10.68 18.55
CA LEU A 225 -14.10 11.55 18.70
C LEU A 225 -14.25 12.61 17.58
N SER A 226 -13.21 12.78 16.74
CA SER A 226 -13.26 13.57 15.52
C SER A 226 -13.55 12.63 14.36
N ASP A 227 -14.79 12.15 14.30
CA ASP A 227 -15.36 11.26 13.28
C ASP A 227 -15.37 11.90 11.87
N ALA A 228 -14.19 12.22 11.36
CA ALA A 228 -13.96 12.58 9.97
C ALA A 228 -13.85 11.26 9.19
N LEU A 229 -15.00 10.64 8.96
CA LEU A 229 -15.21 9.40 8.20
C LEU A 229 -14.25 9.27 7.00
N HIS A 230 -13.30 8.34 7.12
CA HIS A 230 -12.26 8.04 6.13
C HIS A 230 -12.81 7.28 4.92
N PRO A 231 -12.11 7.27 3.77
CA PRO A 231 -12.44 6.36 2.68
C PRO A 231 -12.51 4.91 3.16
N ARG A 232 -13.55 4.20 2.70
CA ARG A 232 -13.61 2.75 2.83
C ARG A 232 -12.93 2.10 1.63
N TRP A 233 -11.88 1.34 1.91
CA TRP A 233 -11.21 0.50 0.91
C TRP A 233 -11.85 -0.88 0.90
N THR A 234 -11.91 -1.49 -0.27
CA THR A 234 -12.60 -2.77 -0.48
C THR A 234 -11.67 -3.89 -0.90
N SER A 235 -10.36 -3.63 -0.91
CA SER A 235 -9.37 -4.61 -1.35
C SER A 235 -8.05 -4.44 -0.62
N ASN A 236 -7.46 -5.57 -0.25
CA ASN A 236 -6.08 -5.70 0.21
C ASN A 236 -5.05 -5.04 -0.73
N LEU A 237 -5.31 -4.97 -2.05
CA LEU A 237 -4.40 -4.35 -3.01
C LEU A 237 -4.26 -2.84 -2.78
N GLN A 238 -5.35 -2.17 -2.36
CA GLN A 238 -5.32 -0.74 -1.99
C GLN A 238 -4.43 -0.54 -0.77
N VAL A 239 -4.59 -1.40 0.23
CA VAL A 239 -3.78 -1.40 1.45
C VAL A 239 -2.31 -1.58 1.12
N LEU A 240 -1.97 -2.63 0.38
CA LEU A 240 -0.59 -2.93 0.01
C LEU A 240 0.04 -1.81 -0.81
N SER A 241 -0.68 -1.24 -1.77
CA SER A 241 -0.15 -0.14 -2.60
C SER A 241 -0.05 1.19 -1.87
N HIS A 242 -0.79 1.37 -0.78
CA HIS A 242 -0.66 2.55 0.08
C HIS A 242 0.61 2.48 0.93
N TYR A 243 0.94 1.30 1.48
CA TYR A 243 2.11 1.14 2.34
C TYR A 243 3.40 0.77 1.58
N TYR A 244 3.28 0.26 0.35
CA TYR A 244 4.41 -0.15 -0.47
C TYR A 244 4.31 0.42 -1.89
N THR A 245 5.12 1.43 -2.17
CA THR A 245 5.11 2.13 -3.46
C THR A 245 6.01 1.44 -4.48
N GLY A 246 5.61 1.39 -5.76
CA GLY A 246 6.51 0.93 -6.82
C GLY A 246 6.72 -0.58 -6.85
N VAL A 247 5.92 -1.33 -6.10
CA VAL A 247 6.07 -2.78 -5.97
C VAL A 247 5.27 -3.54 -7.03
N GLN A 248 5.61 -4.80 -7.25
CA GLN A 248 4.82 -5.75 -8.01
C GLN A 248 4.09 -6.62 -6.99
N ILE A 249 2.78 -6.80 -7.15
CA ILE A 249 2.00 -7.76 -6.37
C ILE A 249 1.82 -8.99 -7.25
N ARG A 250 2.35 -10.14 -6.82
CA ARG A 250 2.46 -11.33 -7.67
C ARG A 250 1.91 -12.57 -6.99
N THR A 251 1.35 -13.48 -7.78
CA THR A 251 1.01 -14.84 -7.34
C THR A 251 2.26 -15.71 -7.14
N GLY A 252 2.09 -16.91 -6.58
CA GLY A 252 3.16 -17.91 -6.49
C GLY A 252 3.71 -18.33 -7.87
N SER A 253 2.86 -18.30 -8.91
CA SER A 253 3.24 -18.49 -10.32
C SER A 253 3.89 -17.26 -10.97
N ASN A 254 4.18 -16.22 -10.18
CA ASN A 254 4.87 -14.99 -10.59
C ASN A 254 4.07 -14.10 -11.57
N LEU A 255 2.74 -14.28 -11.64
CA LEU A 255 1.83 -13.43 -12.40
C LEU A 255 1.56 -12.14 -11.62
N ASN A 256 1.68 -10.97 -12.26
CA ASN A 256 1.24 -9.71 -11.66
C ASN A 256 -0.30 -9.68 -11.54
N ILE A 257 -0.80 -9.34 -10.36
CA ILE A 257 -2.25 -9.24 -10.09
C ILE A 257 -2.71 -7.81 -9.79
N ALA A 258 -1.77 -6.85 -9.79
CA ALA A 258 -2.06 -5.44 -9.69
C ALA A 258 -1.50 -4.72 -10.93
N PRO A 259 -2.25 -3.77 -11.52
CA PRO A 259 -1.83 -3.07 -12.72
C PRO A 259 -0.58 -2.22 -12.48
N SER A 260 0.21 -2.07 -13.55
CA SER A 260 1.49 -1.34 -13.52
C SER A 260 1.35 0.16 -13.29
N ASN A 261 0.26 0.79 -13.77
CA ASN A 261 -0.11 2.10 -13.23
C ASN A 261 -1.33 1.95 -12.33
N ARG A 262 -1.19 2.53 -11.15
CA ARG A 262 -2.18 2.55 -10.07
C ARG A 262 -1.82 3.70 -9.16
N TRP A 263 -2.79 4.11 -8.37
CA TRP A 263 -2.71 5.31 -7.59
C TRP A 263 -3.30 5.05 -6.22
N VAL A 264 -2.84 5.82 -5.24
CA VAL A 264 -3.46 5.87 -3.92
C VAL A 264 -3.82 7.32 -3.61
N PRO A 265 -5.00 7.56 -3.03
CA PRO A 265 -5.35 8.89 -2.55
C PRO A 265 -4.48 9.26 -1.35
N LEU A 266 -4.07 10.53 -1.30
CA LEU A 266 -3.34 11.09 -0.17
C LEU A 266 -4.27 12.01 0.62
N ARG A 267 -4.61 13.17 0.08
CA ARG A 267 -5.41 14.18 0.78
C ARG A 267 -6.34 14.94 -0.17
N ASN A 268 -7.32 15.63 0.38
CA ASN A 268 -8.11 16.62 -0.36
C ASN A 268 -8.18 17.94 0.39
N THR A 269 -8.57 18.98 -0.34
CA THR A 269 -8.99 20.25 0.20
C THR A 269 -10.14 20.75 -0.63
N TRP A 270 -11.29 20.94 0.02
CA TRP A 270 -12.42 21.57 -0.63
C TRP A 270 -12.17 23.06 -0.68
N ASN A 271 -12.42 23.69 -1.83
CA ASN A 271 -12.23 25.13 -2.00
C ASN A 271 -13.42 25.91 -1.43
N THR A 272 -13.80 25.57 -0.20
CA THR A 272 -14.76 26.28 0.65
C THR A 272 -13.99 27.27 1.54
N PRO A 273 -14.65 28.28 2.14
CA PRO A 273 -13.96 29.28 2.98
C PRO A 273 -13.16 28.70 4.15
N ASN A 274 -13.51 27.50 4.64
CA ASN A 274 -12.83 26.82 5.75
C ASN A 274 -11.98 25.60 5.31
N GLY A 275 -11.85 25.34 4.00
CA GLY A 275 -11.12 24.17 3.49
C GLY A 275 -11.80 22.83 3.74
N GLN A 276 -12.96 22.82 4.42
CA GLN A 276 -13.67 21.63 4.83
C GLN A 276 -14.70 21.21 3.78
N PRO A 277 -15.02 19.91 3.66
CA PRO A 277 -16.12 19.47 2.83
C PRO A 277 -17.42 20.21 3.18
N PRO A 278 -18.23 20.54 2.16
CA PRO A 278 -19.55 21.09 2.41
C PRO A 278 -20.37 20.09 3.23
N LEU A 279 -20.92 20.53 4.36
CA LEU A 279 -21.78 19.69 5.22
C LEU A 279 -23.00 19.16 4.45
N ARG A 280 -23.46 19.92 3.46
CA ARG A 280 -24.57 19.61 2.56
C ARG A 280 -24.29 20.21 1.19
N MET A 281 -24.72 19.51 0.15
CA MET A 281 -24.83 20.07 -1.19
C MET A 281 -26.26 19.88 -1.69
N SER A 282 -26.76 20.86 -2.44
CA SER A 282 -28.02 20.74 -3.17
C SER A 282 -27.80 19.91 -4.43
N SER A 283 -28.83 19.21 -4.89
CA SER A 283 -28.79 18.48 -6.18
C SER A 283 -28.30 19.40 -7.30
N GLY A 284 -27.26 18.99 -8.03
CA GLY A 284 -26.64 19.79 -9.10
C GLY A 284 -25.73 20.92 -8.63
N GLU A 285 -25.59 21.15 -7.32
CA GLU A 285 -24.64 22.14 -6.79
C GLU A 285 -23.21 21.73 -7.14
N GLN A 286 -22.40 22.70 -7.53
CA GLN A 286 -21.00 22.49 -7.89
C GLN A 286 -20.07 23.08 -6.83
N LYS A 287 -19.02 22.33 -6.50
CA LYS A 287 -17.90 22.76 -5.66
C LYS A 287 -16.60 22.34 -6.29
N THR A 288 -15.55 23.13 -6.09
CA THR A 288 -14.21 22.71 -6.50
C THR A 288 -13.50 22.04 -5.33
N VAL A 289 -12.73 21.01 -5.66
CA VAL A 289 -11.93 20.26 -4.71
C VAL A 289 -10.58 19.95 -5.33
N THR A 290 -9.53 20.16 -4.56
CA THR A 290 -8.17 19.76 -4.93
C THR A 290 -7.87 18.43 -4.28
N VAL A 291 -7.47 17.44 -5.06
CA VAL A 291 -7.07 16.12 -4.60
C VAL A 291 -5.58 15.92 -4.82
N TRP A 292 -4.92 15.24 -3.90
CA TRP A 292 -3.55 14.79 -4.03
C TRP A 292 -3.57 13.26 -4.08
N VAL A 293 -2.87 12.70 -5.07
CA VAL A 293 -2.70 11.26 -5.25
C VAL A 293 -1.23 10.96 -5.39
N GLN A 294 -0.82 9.75 -5.01
CA GLN A 294 0.52 9.24 -5.28
C GLN A 294 0.46 8.23 -6.42
N ASN A 295 1.47 8.24 -7.28
CA ASN A 295 1.73 7.12 -8.16
C ASN A 295 2.28 5.94 -7.35
N ALA A 296 1.39 5.04 -6.92
CA ALA A 296 1.76 3.83 -6.21
C ALA A 296 2.24 2.70 -7.14
N GLY A 297 2.09 2.89 -8.47
CA GLY A 297 2.43 1.94 -9.52
C GLY A 297 3.92 1.74 -9.75
N THR A 298 4.24 0.83 -10.67
CA THR A 298 5.60 0.53 -11.13
C THR A 298 6.02 1.40 -12.33
N THR A 299 5.06 2.06 -12.98
CA THR A 299 5.27 2.85 -14.21
C THR A 299 5.18 4.34 -13.93
N THR A 300 6.07 5.13 -14.52
CA THR A 300 6.02 6.60 -14.45
C THR A 300 4.86 7.14 -15.25
N TRP A 301 4.06 8.03 -14.66
CA TRP A 301 2.98 8.69 -15.38
C TRP A 301 3.54 9.81 -16.26
N THR A 302 3.08 9.86 -17.51
CA THR A 302 3.48 10.85 -18.50
C THR A 302 2.45 11.97 -18.60
N ALA A 303 2.91 13.18 -18.92
CA ALA A 303 2.07 14.36 -19.14
C ALA A 303 1.42 14.34 -20.54
N ASP A 304 0.69 13.26 -20.85
CA ASP A 304 0.19 12.95 -22.19
C ASP A 304 -1.31 13.24 -22.38
N GLY A 305 -1.97 13.85 -21.39
CA GLY A 305 -3.40 14.13 -21.46
C GLY A 305 -4.30 12.93 -21.14
N THR A 306 -3.73 11.78 -20.77
CA THR A 306 -4.51 10.54 -20.66
C THR A 306 -5.06 10.25 -19.28
N TYR A 307 -4.82 11.07 -18.26
CA TYR A 307 -5.33 10.80 -16.90
C TYR A 307 -6.61 11.59 -16.58
N TYR A 308 -7.57 10.91 -15.96
CA TYR A 308 -8.92 11.43 -15.70
C TYR A 308 -9.39 11.06 -14.30
N TYR A 309 -10.18 11.94 -13.69
CA TYR A 309 -10.92 11.64 -12.47
C TYR A 309 -12.41 11.51 -12.78
N ALA A 310 -13.06 10.54 -12.14
CA ALA A 310 -14.52 10.44 -12.18
C ALA A 310 -15.06 10.13 -10.77
N TYR A 311 -16.28 10.57 -10.54
CA TYR A 311 -17.13 10.07 -9.46
C TYR A 311 -18.42 9.52 -10.07
N GLU A 312 -18.94 8.45 -9.49
CA GLU A 312 -20.11 7.75 -10.02
C GLU A 312 -21.08 7.37 -8.90
N THR A 313 -22.38 7.31 -9.21
CA THR A 313 -23.42 6.75 -8.35
C THR A 313 -23.98 5.47 -9.00
N LEU A 314 -24.30 4.44 -8.21
CA LEU A 314 -24.77 3.15 -8.75
C LEU A 314 -26.28 3.13 -9.08
N GLN A 315 -26.89 4.27 -9.40
CA GLN A 315 -28.25 4.28 -9.96
C GLN A 315 -28.20 3.95 -11.45
N GLY A 316 -28.00 2.65 -11.75
CA GLY A 316 -28.20 2.05 -13.06
C GLY A 316 -27.41 2.71 -14.20
N LEU A 317 -26.16 2.30 -14.43
CA LEU A 317 -25.40 2.50 -15.68
C LEU A 317 -25.43 3.90 -16.34
N GLN A 318 -25.79 4.96 -15.61
CA GLN A 318 -25.73 6.32 -16.11
C GLN A 318 -24.53 7.04 -15.51
N THR A 319 -23.51 7.18 -16.35
CA THR A 319 -22.38 8.09 -16.15
C THR A 319 -22.92 9.51 -16.12
N LEU A 320 -23.24 10.05 -14.94
CA LEU A 320 -23.87 11.37 -14.87
C LEU A 320 -22.87 12.54 -14.92
N GLN A 321 -21.56 12.34 -14.70
CA GLN A 321 -20.56 13.38 -14.95
C GLN A 321 -19.11 12.87 -14.83
N SER A 322 -18.32 13.00 -15.90
CA SER A 322 -16.85 13.01 -15.79
C SER A 322 -16.41 14.43 -15.44
N SER A 323 -15.96 14.67 -14.21
CA SER A 323 -15.43 15.98 -13.82
C SER A 323 -13.94 16.09 -14.12
N GLY A 324 -13.60 16.78 -15.22
CA GLY A 324 -12.27 17.32 -15.47
C GLY A 324 -11.23 16.32 -15.99
N GLN A 325 -10.64 16.63 -17.15
CA GLN A 325 -9.34 16.07 -17.52
C GLN A 325 -8.28 16.97 -16.89
N THR A 326 -7.60 16.46 -15.89
CA THR A 326 -6.43 17.12 -15.32
C THR A 326 -5.30 16.11 -15.42
N PRO A 327 -4.63 16.03 -16.59
CA PRO A 327 -3.44 15.22 -16.69
C PRO A 327 -2.32 15.83 -15.83
N PRO A 328 -1.36 15.02 -15.37
CA PRO A 328 -0.12 15.54 -14.86
C PRO A 328 0.50 16.53 -15.84
N THR A 329 0.89 17.71 -15.35
CA THR A 329 1.64 18.71 -16.14
C THR A 329 3.12 18.35 -16.24
N THR A 330 3.56 17.40 -15.41
CA THR A 330 4.92 16.88 -15.33
C THR A 330 4.88 15.36 -15.16
N THR A 331 6.00 14.69 -15.41
CA THR A 331 6.10 13.25 -15.18
C THR A 331 6.03 12.92 -13.69
N VAL A 332 5.25 11.90 -13.34
CA VAL A 332 5.08 11.46 -11.94
C VAL A 332 5.65 10.06 -11.80
N SER A 333 6.90 9.95 -11.35
CA SER A 333 7.56 8.66 -11.10
C SER A 333 6.87 7.88 -9.96
N PRO A 334 7.10 6.56 -9.82
CA PRO A 334 6.67 5.80 -8.65
C PRO A 334 7.05 6.49 -7.32
N GLY A 335 6.04 6.74 -6.49
CA GLY A 335 6.12 7.48 -5.23
C GLY A 335 6.08 8.99 -5.37
N GLY A 336 6.02 9.49 -6.59
CA GLY A 336 5.72 10.89 -6.88
C GLY A 336 4.26 11.21 -6.58
N THR A 337 4.03 12.44 -6.13
CA THR A 337 2.70 12.97 -5.85
C THR A 337 2.24 13.86 -7.00
N TYR A 338 0.96 13.76 -7.31
CA TYR A 338 0.25 14.62 -8.26
C TYR A 338 -0.96 15.25 -7.59
N SER A 339 -1.25 16.51 -7.93
CA SER A 339 -2.46 17.18 -7.47
C SER A 339 -3.30 17.69 -8.63
N ALA A 340 -4.61 17.52 -8.52
CA ALA A 340 -5.58 17.99 -9.49
C ALA A 340 -6.72 18.73 -8.80
N THR A 341 -7.14 19.85 -9.36
CA THR A 341 -8.39 20.51 -8.98
C THR A 341 -9.50 20.05 -9.92
N LEU A 342 -10.61 19.58 -9.35
CA LEU A 342 -11.77 19.09 -10.08
C LEU A 342 -13.05 19.77 -9.59
N ILE A 343 -14.05 19.84 -10.47
CA ILE A 343 -15.39 20.35 -10.15
C ILE A 343 -16.25 19.16 -9.76
N TYR A 344 -16.54 19.02 -8.48
CA TYR A 344 -17.50 18.06 -7.97
C TYR A 344 -18.92 18.63 -8.12
N THR A 345 -19.82 17.89 -8.79
CA THR A 345 -21.25 18.24 -8.87
C THR A 345 -22.05 17.24 -8.05
N ALA A 346 -22.85 17.71 -7.11
CA ALA A 346 -23.69 16.85 -6.29
C ALA A 346 -24.72 16.12 -7.17
N PRO A 347 -24.84 14.78 -7.04
CA PRO A 347 -25.78 14.00 -7.83
C PRO A 347 -27.22 14.36 -7.51
N SER A 348 -28.12 14.10 -8.46
CA SER A 348 -29.55 14.22 -8.23
C SER A 348 -30.02 13.18 -7.21
N VAL A 349 -30.79 13.61 -6.21
CA VAL A 349 -31.43 12.72 -5.23
C VAL A 349 -32.92 12.61 -5.47
N SER A 350 -33.49 11.46 -5.11
CA SER A 350 -34.93 11.26 -5.04
C SER A 350 -35.57 12.15 -3.98
N ALA A 351 -36.91 12.27 -4.00
CA ALA A 351 -37.68 13.07 -3.05
C ALA A 351 -37.43 12.75 -1.56
N THR A 352 -36.90 11.55 -1.27
CA THR A 352 -36.47 11.11 0.08
C THR A 352 -35.14 11.73 0.55
N GLY A 353 -34.41 12.42 -0.33
CA GLY A 353 -33.27 13.26 0.06
C GLY A 353 -32.01 12.53 0.49
N CYS A 354 -31.85 11.24 0.16
CA CYS A 354 -30.57 10.52 0.30
C CYS A 354 -30.35 9.61 -0.92
N LEU A 355 -29.10 9.46 -1.35
CA LEU A 355 -28.74 8.54 -2.43
C LEU A 355 -28.96 7.10 -1.96
N SER A 356 -29.57 6.28 -2.80
CA SER A 356 -29.73 4.84 -2.53
C SER A 356 -28.43 4.06 -2.68
N THR A 357 -27.36 4.69 -3.19
CA THR A 357 -26.08 4.04 -3.46
C THR A 357 -24.91 4.96 -3.11
N ALA A 358 -23.86 4.38 -2.51
CA ALA A 358 -22.64 5.11 -2.19
C ALA A 358 -21.89 5.45 -3.48
N PRO A 359 -21.57 6.73 -3.72
CA PRO A 359 -20.69 7.06 -4.81
C PRO A 359 -19.29 6.49 -4.59
N PHE A 360 -18.52 6.40 -5.66
CA PHE A 360 -17.10 6.08 -5.59
C PHE A 360 -16.30 7.08 -6.42
N PHE A 361 -15.02 7.23 -6.08
CA PHE A 361 -14.08 8.09 -6.77
C PHE A 361 -12.97 7.23 -7.39
N GLN A 362 -12.63 7.54 -8.63
CA GLN A 362 -11.64 6.78 -9.39
C GLN A 362 -10.81 7.67 -10.32
N MET A 363 -9.54 7.30 -10.48
CA MET A 363 -8.65 7.84 -11.50
C MET A 363 -8.36 6.79 -12.56
N TYR A 364 -8.35 7.21 -13.82
CA TYR A 364 -8.18 6.35 -15.00
C TYR A 364 -7.10 6.88 -15.93
N LYS A 365 -6.48 5.98 -16.71
CA LYS A 365 -5.62 6.32 -17.86
C LYS A 365 -6.31 5.91 -19.17
N ARG A 366 -6.48 6.85 -20.11
CA ARG A 366 -7.07 6.60 -21.43
C ARG A 366 -6.02 6.09 -22.39
N VAL A 367 -6.22 4.87 -22.88
CA VAL A 367 -5.35 4.25 -23.88
C VAL A 367 -6.09 4.18 -25.22
N ASN A 368 -5.46 4.60 -26.31
CA ASN A 368 -5.92 4.41 -27.70
C ASN A 368 -7.39 4.80 -27.99
N ASN A 369 -7.91 5.85 -27.35
CA ASN A 369 -9.32 6.25 -27.42
C ASN A 369 -10.35 5.22 -26.91
N VAL A 370 -9.95 4.05 -26.41
CA VAL A 370 -10.82 2.96 -25.93
C VAL A 370 -11.30 3.16 -24.48
N GLY A 371 -10.74 4.13 -23.75
CA GLY A 371 -11.11 4.41 -22.35
C GLY A 371 -12.42 5.19 -22.12
N ARG A 372 -13.48 4.96 -22.91
CA ARG A 372 -14.82 5.50 -22.62
C ARG A 372 -15.76 4.34 -22.23
N GLY A 373 -15.66 3.86 -20.99
CA GLY A 373 -16.60 2.87 -20.46
C GLY A 373 -16.03 2.04 -19.31
N PHE A 374 -16.81 1.89 -18.24
CA PHE A 374 -16.42 1.30 -16.95
C PHE A 374 -16.23 -0.23 -16.92
N ASN A 375 -16.29 -0.90 -18.08
CA ASN A 375 -16.00 -2.34 -18.21
C ASN A 375 -14.58 -2.61 -18.74
N VAL A 376 -13.77 -1.58 -18.97
CA VAL A 376 -12.48 -1.72 -19.64
C VAL A 376 -11.45 -0.81 -18.94
N LEU A 377 -10.66 -1.45 -18.08
CA LEU A 377 -9.32 -1.05 -17.66
C LEU A 377 -9.25 -0.01 -16.52
N SER A 378 -8.86 -0.50 -15.36
CA SER A 378 -7.71 0.15 -14.74
C SER A 378 -6.50 -0.06 -15.63
N ILE A 379 -6.16 1.01 -16.33
CA ILE A 379 -4.80 1.39 -16.66
C ILE A 379 -3.98 0.26 -17.34
N GLU A 380 -3.97 0.30 -18.66
CA GLU A 380 -3.08 -0.43 -19.59
C GLU A 380 -3.21 -1.96 -19.65
N GLU A 381 -3.51 -2.65 -18.55
CA GLU A 381 -3.50 -4.11 -18.48
C GLU A 381 -4.92 -4.69 -18.50
N VAL A 382 -5.35 -5.17 -19.68
CA VAL A 382 -6.63 -5.89 -19.85
C VAL A 382 -6.65 -7.10 -18.93
N GLY A 383 -7.60 -7.12 -17.99
CA GLY A 383 -7.84 -8.26 -17.09
C GLY A 383 -7.37 -8.06 -15.64
N THR A 384 -6.70 -6.97 -15.29
CA THR A 384 -6.33 -6.64 -13.90
C THR A 384 -7.01 -5.36 -13.47
N GLU A 385 -8.19 -5.46 -12.84
CA GLU A 385 -8.94 -4.30 -12.34
C GLU A 385 -8.31 -3.69 -11.08
N TRP A 386 -8.26 -2.36 -11.01
CA TRP A 386 -7.86 -1.59 -9.84
C TRP A 386 -9.10 -1.26 -9.03
N PRO A 387 -9.12 -1.61 -7.74
CA PRO A 387 -10.26 -1.37 -6.86
C PRO A 387 -10.61 0.12 -6.75
N ARG A 388 -11.91 0.34 -6.50
CA ARG A 388 -12.53 1.66 -6.39
C ARG A 388 -12.40 2.19 -4.97
N TYR A 389 -12.38 3.50 -4.82
CA TYR A 389 -12.39 4.13 -3.51
C TYR A 389 -13.79 4.65 -3.22
N PHE A 390 -14.49 4.00 -2.30
CA PHE A 390 -15.85 4.38 -1.96
C PHE A 390 -15.87 5.66 -1.14
N VAL A 391 -16.86 6.50 -1.43
CA VAL A 391 -17.05 7.78 -0.81
C VAL A 391 -18.46 7.90 -0.27
N ASN A 392 -18.56 8.42 0.94
CA ASN A 392 -19.85 8.76 1.52
C ASN A 392 -20.19 10.19 1.12
N ILE A 393 -21.23 10.35 0.30
CA ILE A 393 -21.72 11.65 -0.13
C ILE A 393 -23.22 11.69 0.14
N PHE A 394 -23.63 12.69 0.90
CA PHE A 394 -25.02 12.92 1.22
C PHE A 394 -25.51 14.23 0.60
N VAL A 395 -26.65 14.17 -0.08
CA VAL A 395 -27.25 15.30 -0.79
C VAL A 395 -28.68 15.45 -0.27
N GLY A 396 -29.04 16.61 0.30
CA GLY A 396 -30.41 16.89 0.79
C GLY A 396 -30.57 17.15 2.29
N ASN A 397 -31.83 17.36 2.72
CA ASN A 397 -32.22 17.71 4.08
C ASN A 397 -32.44 16.47 4.96
N GLY A 398 -31.38 15.78 5.37
CA GLY A 398 -31.49 14.73 6.39
C GLY A 398 -30.23 13.92 6.65
N CYS A 399 -29.36 13.81 5.66
CA CYS A 399 -28.13 13.03 5.73
C CYS A 399 -26.90 13.97 5.96
N LYS A 400 -25.92 13.57 6.79
CA LYS A 400 -24.78 14.42 7.22
C LYS A 400 -23.48 14.10 6.47
N SER A 401 -22.92 15.08 5.75
CA SER A 401 -21.51 15.28 5.29
C SER A 401 -20.98 14.58 4.01
N VAL A 402 -20.35 15.35 3.11
CA VAL A 402 -19.72 14.87 1.85
C VAL A 402 -18.25 14.53 2.06
N TYR A 403 -17.75 13.38 1.59
CA TYR A 403 -16.32 13.06 1.68
C TYR A 403 -15.78 12.49 0.36
N LEU A 404 -14.60 12.95 -0.06
CA LEU A 404 -13.81 12.31 -1.12
C LEU A 404 -12.76 11.40 -0.47
N PRO A 405 -12.18 10.42 -1.18
CA PRO A 405 -11.54 9.29 -0.52
C PRO A 405 -10.11 9.62 -0.11
N THR A 406 -9.92 10.68 0.63
CA THR A 406 -8.60 11.22 0.92
C THR A 406 -8.65 11.86 2.29
N ILE A 407 -7.50 11.91 2.94
CA ILE A 407 -7.31 12.56 4.23
C ILE A 407 -7.74 14.02 4.11
N GLN A 408 -8.71 14.42 4.92
CA GLN A 408 -9.06 15.82 5.05
C GLN A 408 -7.88 16.51 5.75
N ASN A 409 -7.36 17.60 5.16
CA ASN A 409 -6.55 18.53 5.94
C ASN A 409 -7.50 19.19 6.97
N GLY A 410 -7.82 18.46 8.03
CA GLY A 410 -8.07 19.10 9.30
C GLY A 410 -6.77 19.85 9.59
N ASN A 411 -6.87 21.14 9.90
CA ASN A 411 -5.80 21.74 10.68
C ASN A 411 -5.60 20.77 11.84
N VAL A 412 -4.43 20.10 11.89
CA VAL A 412 -3.92 19.59 13.14
C VAL A 412 -3.86 20.84 13.98
N ALA A 413 -4.90 21.06 14.79
CA ALA A 413 -4.93 22.15 15.72
C ALA A 413 -3.69 21.92 16.56
N THR A 414 -2.70 22.80 16.40
CA THR A 414 -1.67 22.98 17.38
C THR A 414 -2.41 23.30 18.68
N GLN A 415 -2.58 22.29 19.53
CA GLN A 415 -2.82 22.46 20.95
C GLN A 415 -1.63 21.89 21.68
#